data_AF-H3HC42-F1
#
_entry.id   AF-H3HC42-F1
#
_cell.length_a   1.000
_cell.length_b   1.000
_cell.length_c   1.000
_cell.angle_alpha   90.00
_cell.angle_beta   90.00
_cell.angle_gamma   90.00
#
_symmetry.space_group_name_H-M   'P 1'
#
loop_
_entity.id
_entity.type
_entity.pdbx_description
1 polymer ?
#
loop_
_entity_poly.entity_id
_entity_poly.type
_entity_poly.pdbx_seq_one_letter_code
_entity_poly.pdbx_strand_id
1 'polypeptide(L)'
;MIRSVRGDLVAPEDVGLTLPHEHVLHTIGSKAASKADLEIKMEDLIVYRRSPFAFGGRNLQLQNEDEAFRELERLQQLAAAIGQTRKPLVRLHLAERLSGLHLLTVTTFEIERINDAFSIGLSPREQSERIAKVLEAELMFGIESGGAVAYPGAMYQQIQSSELGPKERILVQGLALYRRYGGGGYTYLFEIFKQRLLMQGVTTAQWDQIVCGNVVDLLAWYVAPEAPPIPKNYLQCSICGNFFEPIEGEYFTKFAFIYCGTKCLRRHSRQKFAPLPTQT
;
A
#
# COMPACT_ATOMS: atom_id res chain seq x y z
N MET A 1 0.92 -11.76 -6.22
CA MET A 1 -0.05 -10.64 -6.29
C MET A 1 0.51 -9.45 -5.53
N ILE A 2 0.06 -8.23 -5.82
CA ILE A 2 0.50 -6.99 -5.17
C ILE A 2 -0.67 -6.43 -4.35
N ARG A 3 -0.50 -6.30 -3.03
CA ARG A 3 -1.55 -5.83 -2.11
C ARG A 3 -1.60 -4.30 -2.07
N SER A 4 -2.74 -3.73 -2.43
CA SER A 4 -2.98 -2.28 -2.31
C SER A 4 -3.33 -1.86 -0.88
N VAL A 5 -3.29 -0.54 -0.63
CA VAL A 5 -3.63 0.13 0.62
C VAL A 5 -5.04 -0.17 1.13
N ARG A 6 -5.96 -0.53 0.21
CA ARG A 6 -7.35 -0.94 0.48
C ARG A 6 -7.51 -2.42 0.81
N GLY A 7 -6.47 -3.22 0.63
CA GLY A 7 -6.54 -4.68 0.64
C GLY A 7 -6.81 -5.31 -0.74
N ASP A 8 -7.21 -4.54 -1.75
CA ASP A 8 -7.38 -5.04 -3.12
C ASP A 8 -6.08 -5.67 -3.64
N LEU A 9 -6.16 -6.83 -4.26
CA LEU A 9 -5.01 -7.51 -4.88
C LEU A 9 -4.93 -7.15 -6.36
N VAL A 10 -3.82 -6.55 -6.75
CA VAL A 10 -3.48 -6.19 -8.13
C VAL A 10 -2.60 -7.29 -8.72
N ALA A 11 -2.87 -7.73 -9.95
CA ALA A 11 -2.01 -8.68 -10.63
C ALA A 11 -0.70 -7.99 -11.10
N PRO A 12 0.46 -8.67 -11.06
CA PRO A 12 1.71 -8.20 -11.66
C PRO A 12 1.54 -7.53 -13.04
N GLU A 13 0.75 -8.15 -13.90
CA GLU A 13 0.42 -7.74 -15.26
C GLU A 13 -0.57 -6.58 -15.36
N ASP A 14 -1.23 -6.17 -14.27
CA ASP A 14 -2.11 -5.00 -14.21
C ASP A 14 -1.38 -3.73 -13.74
N VAL A 15 -0.14 -3.87 -13.25
CA VAL A 15 0.68 -2.73 -12.80
C VAL A 15 1.25 -1.94 -13.98
N GLY A 16 1.06 -0.62 -13.93
CA GLY A 16 1.52 0.33 -14.93
C GLY A 16 2.78 1.06 -14.52
N LEU A 17 2.91 2.31 -14.99
CA LEU A 17 3.91 3.26 -14.51
C LEU A 17 3.86 3.31 -12.99
N THR A 18 4.94 2.84 -12.37
CA THR A 18 5.07 2.73 -10.93
C THR A 18 6.10 3.73 -10.43
N LEU A 19 5.72 4.50 -9.41
CA LEU A 19 6.65 5.28 -8.61
C LEU A 19 6.87 4.51 -7.29
N PRO A 20 7.94 3.70 -7.19
CA PRO A 20 8.03 2.67 -6.15
C PRO A 20 8.36 3.22 -4.76
N HIS A 21 8.70 4.52 -4.63
CA HIS A 21 9.13 5.11 -3.36
C HIS A 21 8.90 6.64 -3.32
N GLU A 22 7.63 7.05 -3.21
CA GLU A 22 7.25 8.46 -3.06
C GLU A 22 6.74 8.80 -1.67
N HIS A 23 7.07 10.01 -1.21
CA HIS A 23 6.48 10.59 0.00
C HIS A 23 5.31 11.49 -0.38
N VAL A 24 4.10 10.99 -0.16
CA VAL A 24 2.86 11.71 -0.55
C VAL A 24 2.40 12.62 0.58
N LEU A 25 2.49 12.11 1.81
CA LEU A 25 2.31 12.88 3.03
C LEU A 25 3.42 12.44 4.00
N HIS A 26 4.19 13.39 4.53
CA HIS A 26 5.24 13.13 5.50
C HIS A 26 5.55 14.37 6.35
N THR A 27 6.10 14.14 7.53
CA THR A 27 6.43 15.19 8.51
C THR A 27 7.93 15.18 8.85
N ILE A 28 8.81 14.94 7.87
CA ILE A 28 10.26 14.78 8.11
C ILE A 28 10.85 16.07 8.73
N GLY A 29 10.37 17.23 8.31
CA GLY A 29 10.73 18.54 8.88
C GLY A 29 10.13 18.86 10.24
N SER A 30 9.28 18.00 10.85
CA SER A 30 8.58 18.34 12.11
C SER A 30 9.52 18.53 13.29
N LYS A 31 10.67 17.84 13.30
CA LYS A 31 11.72 17.99 14.33
C LYS A 31 12.45 19.36 14.27
N ALA A 32 12.27 20.14 13.20
CA ALA A 32 12.96 21.42 12.98
C ALA A 32 12.03 22.65 12.90
N ALA A 33 10.73 22.47 12.71
CA ALA A 33 9.82 23.57 12.41
C ALA A 33 9.16 24.19 13.64
N SER A 34 9.21 25.52 13.73
CA SER A 34 8.26 26.28 14.55
C SER A 34 6.89 26.32 13.85
N LYS A 35 5.80 26.20 14.61
CA LYS A 35 4.41 26.11 14.12
C LYS A 35 3.87 27.36 13.38
N ALA A 36 4.69 28.34 13.06
CA ALA A 36 4.24 29.71 12.79
C ALA A 36 4.00 30.05 11.31
N ASP A 37 4.67 29.38 10.36
CA ASP A 37 4.44 29.57 8.92
C ASP A 37 4.91 28.33 8.14
N LEU A 38 4.02 27.77 7.31
CA LEU A 38 4.28 26.61 6.45
C LEU A 38 4.29 26.98 4.95
N GLU A 39 3.90 28.20 4.57
CA GLU A 39 3.86 28.61 3.16
C GLU A 39 5.28 28.68 2.60
N ILE A 40 5.50 28.14 1.40
CA ILE A 40 6.79 28.23 0.69
C ILE A 40 6.66 29.32 -0.37
N LYS A 41 7.48 30.37 -0.29
CA LYS A 41 7.43 31.49 -1.23
C LYS A 41 8.44 31.30 -2.35
N MET A 42 8.21 31.95 -3.49
CA MET A 42 9.05 31.77 -4.69
C MET A 42 10.50 32.24 -4.46
N GLU A 43 10.69 33.27 -3.65
CA GLU A 43 11.99 33.79 -3.21
C GLU A 43 12.79 32.79 -2.36
N ASP A 44 12.13 31.87 -1.66
CA ASP A 44 12.79 30.89 -0.78
C ASP A 44 13.44 29.74 -1.55
N LEU A 45 13.00 29.49 -2.79
CA LEU A 45 13.42 28.35 -3.60
C LEU A 45 14.93 28.32 -3.87
N ILE A 46 15.59 29.49 -3.97
CA ILE A 46 17.04 29.57 -4.16
C ILE A 46 17.82 29.10 -2.92
N VAL A 47 17.25 29.31 -1.73
CA VAL A 47 17.82 28.85 -0.46
C VAL A 47 17.56 27.35 -0.31
N TYR A 48 16.35 26.87 -0.63
CA TYR A 48 16.01 25.44 -0.55
C TYR A 48 16.88 24.54 -1.44
N ARG A 49 17.25 25.00 -2.64
CA ARG A 49 18.20 24.30 -3.52
C ARG A 49 19.59 24.09 -2.91
N ARG A 50 19.98 24.89 -1.90
CA ARG A 50 21.27 24.81 -1.20
C ARG A 50 21.15 24.19 0.19
N SER A 51 20.02 24.39 0.85
CA SER A 51 19.72 23.87 2.19
C SER A 51 18.23 23.53 2.28
N PRO A 52 17.83 22.26 2.01
CA PRO A 52 16.43 21.82 2.10
C PRO A 52 15.81 21.97 3.50
N PHE A 53 16.65 22.02 4.54
CA PHE A 53 16.25 22.23 5.94
C PHE A 53 16.14 23.72 6.34
N ALA A 54 16.36 24.66 5.41
CA ALA A 54 16.21 26.10 5.68
C ALA A 54 14.78 26.46 6.16
N PHE A 55 14.68 27.58 6.89
CA PHE A 55 13.42 28.08 7.45
C PHE A 55 12.67 27.01 8.29
N GLY A 56 13.39 26.36 9.21
CA GLY A 56 12.84 25.31 10.07
C GLY A 56 12.42 24.03 9.34
N GLY A 57 12.85 23.82 8.08
CA GLY A 57 12.51 22.61 7.34
C GLY A 57 11.05 22.49 6.92
N ARG A 58 10.28 23.60 6.80
CA ARG A 58 8.90 23.58 6.26
C ARG A 58 8.78 22.88 4.89
N ASN A 59 9.81 23.00 4.03
CA ASN A 59 9.93 22.30 2.74
C ASN A 59 10.00 20.77 2.85
N LEU A 60 10.17 20.22 4.05
CA LEU A 60 10.17 18.78 4.33
C LEU A 60 8.91 18.34 5.09
N GLN A 61 7.82 19.11 4.95
CA GLN A 61 6.49 18.79 5.47
C GLN A 61 5.46 18.77 4.32
N LEU A 62 5.09 17.57 3.89
CA LEU A 62 3.95 17.37 2.99
C LEU A 62 2.77 16.92 3.86
N GLN A 63 1.91 17.87 4.22
CA GLN A 63 0.74 17.64 5.09
C GLN A 63 -0.58 18.06 4.44
N ASN A 64 -0.54 18.84 3.35
CA ASN A 64 -1.73 19.29 2.66
C ASN A 64 -2.26 18.17 1.73
N GLU A 65 -3.33 17.50 2.14
CA GLU A 65 -3.95 16.43 1.35
C GLU A 65 -4.52 16.90 0.01
N ASP A 66 -4.98 18.15 -0.11
CA ASP A 66 -5.52 18.67 -1.37
C ASP A 66 -4.43 19.06 -2.37
N GLU A 67 -3.25 19.49 -1.91
CA GLU A 67 -2.07 19.62 -2.77
C GLU A 67 -1.59 18.24 -3.24
N ALA A 68 -1.46 17.28 -2.32
CA ALA A 68 -1.12 15.91 -2.66
C ALA A 68 -2.12 15.32 -3.68
N PHE A 69 -3.42 15.50 -3.48
CA PHE A 69 -4.46 15.09 -4.43
C PHE A 69 -4.25 15.68 -5.83
N ARG A 70 -3.98 16.99 -5.94
CA ARG A 70 -3.78 17.68 -7.22
C ARG A 70 -2.55 17.19 -7.98
N GLU A 71 -1.43 16.95 -7.30
CA GLU A 71 -0.23 16.41 -7.97
C GLU A 71 -0.44 14.97 -8.46
N LEU A 72 -1.22 14.16 -7.73
CA LEU A 72 -1.59 12.80 -8.15
C LEU A 72 -2.57 12.79 -9.32
N GLU A 73 -3.50 13.75 -9.36
CA GLU A 73 -4.39 13.94 -10.51
C GLU A 73 -3.59 14.30 -11.77
N ARG A 74 -2.56 15.15 -11.66
CA ARG A 74 -1.62 15.42 -12.77
C ARG A 74 -0.84 14.18 -13.19
N LEU A 75 -0.37 13.36 -12.25
CA LEU A 75 0.28 12.08 -12.56
C LEU A 75 -0.65 11.13 -13.31
N GLN A 76 -1.93 11.07 -12.93
CA GLN A 76 -2.95 10.27 -13.63
C GLN A 76 -3.20 10.81 -15.06
N GLN A 77 -3.27 12.13 -15.24
CA GLN A 77 -3.38 12.76 -16.56
C GLN A 77 -2.17 12.47 -17.45
N LEU A 78 -0.96 12.51 -16.88
CA LEU A 78 0.28 12.17 -17.59
C LEU A 78 0.31 10.68 -17.99
N ALA A 79 -0.10 9.78 -17.09
CA ALA A 79 -0.21 8.34 -17.37
C ALA A 79 -1.19 8.05 -18.52
N ALA A 80 -2.33 8.74 -18.56
CA ALA A 80 -3.28 8.66 -19.66
C ALA A 80 -2.69 9.20 -20.99
N ALA A 81 -1.95 10.32 -20.94
CA ALA A 81 -1.34 10.93 -22.11
C ALA A 81 -0.25 10.05 -22.76
N ILE A 82 0.48 9.25 -21.98
CA ILE A 82 1.46 8.27 -22.49
C ILE A 82 0.80 6.94 -22.95
N GLY A 83 -0.53 6.88 -23.04
CA GLY A 83 -1.28 5.72 -23.52
C GLY A 83 -1.29 4.53 -22.55
N GLN A 84 -0.93 4.73 -21.28
CA GLN A 84 -1.02 3.67 -20.28
C GLN A 84 -2.41 3.61 -19.66
N THR A 85 -3.05 2.45 -19.80
CA THR A 85 -4.37 2.15 -19.22
C THR A 85 -4.31 1.61 -17.79
N ARG A 86 -3.10 1.37 -17.28
CA ARG A 86 -2.81 0.79 -15.97
C ARG A 86 -2.54 1.87 -14.92
N LYS A 87 -2.82 1.59 -13.65
CA LYS A 87 -2.93 2.61 -12.60
C LYS A 87 -1.64 2.75 -11.74
N PRO A 88 -1.04 3.95 -11.58
CA PRO A 88 0.09 4.23 -10.65
C PRO A 88 -0.27 4.06 -9.15
N LEU A 89 0.68 4.26 -8.20
CA LEU A 89 0.65 3.79 -6.78
C LEU A 89 0.94 4.85 -5.67
N VAL A 90 -0.02 5.17 -4.77
CA VAL A 90 0.08 6.14 -3.61
C VAL A 90 -0.73 5.75 -2.29
N ARG A 91 -1.64 6.53 -1.62
CA ARG A 91 -2.10 6.34 -0.18
C ARG A 91 -3.62 6.54 0.16
N LEU A 92 -4.12 5.92 1.25
CA LEU A 92 -5.54 5.57 1.58
C LEU A 92 -6.69 6.58 1.39
N HIS A 93 -6.75 7.75 2.05
CA HIS A 93 -7.93 8.64 1.88
C HIS A 93 -7.94 9.29 0.49
N LEU A 94 -6.75 9.48 -0.10
CA LEU A 94 -6.58 9.84 -1.50
C LEU A 94 -7.03 8.70 -2.44
N ALA A 95 -7.05 7.42 -2.00
CA ALA A 95 -7.62 6.30 -2.75
C ALA A 95 -9.07 6.53 -3.13
N GLU A 96 -9.86 6.91 -2.14
CA GLU A 96 -11.31 7.06 -2.25
C GLU A 96 -11.66 8.12 -3.29
N ARG A 97 -10.81 9.14 -3.42
CA ARG A 97 -10.92 10.21 -4.42
C ARG A 97 -10.31 9.83 -5.79
N LEU A 98 -9.30 8.96 -5.85
CA LEU A 98 -8.51 8.66 -7.06
C LEU A 98 -8.76 7.25 -7.61
N SER A 99 -9.86 7.07 -8.34
CA SER A 99 -10.25 5.76 -8.90
C SER A 99 -9.32 5.21 -9.99
N GLY A 100 -8.51 6.08 -10.62
CA GLY A 100 -7.52 5.74 -11.66
C GLY A 100 -6.11 5.46 -11.13
N LEU A 101 -5.92 5.38 -9.81
CA LEU A 101 -4.67 5.04 -9.16
C LEU A 101 -4.88 3.77 -8.30
N HIS A 102 -4.02 2.76 -8.47
CA HIS A 102 -3.79 1.79 -7.40
C HIS A 102 -3.04 2.53 -6.29
N LEU A 103 -2.91 1.98 -5.08
CA LEU A 103 -2.19 2.70 -4.05
C LEU A 103 -1.50 1.71 -3.10
N LEU A 104 -0.26 1.98 -2.70
CA LEU A 104 0.53 1.14 -1.79
C LEU A 104 1.03 1.95 -0.60
N THR A 105 0.94 1.37 0.59
CA THR A 105 1.68 1.85 1.75
C THR A 105 2.67 0.80 2.22
N VAL A 106 3.58 1.20 3.11
CA VAL A 106 4.68 0.38 3.60
C VAL A 106 4.59 0.26 5.11
N THR A 107 4.85 -0.93 5.65
CA THR A 107 5.14 -1.08 7.08
C THR A 107 6.60 -0.73 7.35
N THR A 108 6.87 -0.09 8.49
CA THR A 108 8.18 0.38 8.92
C THR A 108 8.24 0.43 10.44
N PHE A 109 9.43 0.25 11.04
CA PHE A 109 9.59 0.32 12.49
C PHE A 109 10.41 1.56 12.88
N GLU A 110 9.76 2.54 13.50
CA GLU A 110 10.45 3.73 14.03
C GLU A 110 11.42 3.33 15.15
N ILE A 111 12.68 3.77 15.07
CA ILE A 111 13.71 3.40 16.05
C ILE A 111 13.40 3.97 17.44
N GLU A 112 12.67 5.08 17.51
CA GLU A 112 12.15 5.68 18.74
C GLU A 112 11.16 4.77 19.49
N ARG A 113 10.48 3.82 18.81
CA ARG A 113 9.64 2.80 19.46
C ARG A 113 10.46 1.81 20.30
N ILE A 114 11.78 1.67 20.06
CA ILE A 114 12.70 0.88 20.89
C ILE A 114 13.06 1.70 22.14
N ASN A 115 12.13 1.79 23.07
CA ASN A 115 12.27 2.47 24.36
C ASN A 115 12.28 1.46 25.52
N ASP A 116 12.40 1.94 26.76
CA ASP A 116 12.47 1.07 27.94
C ASP A 116 11.22 0.19 28.05
N ALA A 117 10.03 0.74 27.82
CA ALA A 117 8.75 0.02 27.84
C ALA A 117 8.66 -1.09 26.77
N PHE A 118 9.25 -0.89 25.59
CA PHE A 118 9.38 -1.92 24.56
C PHE A 118 10.38 -3.02 24.95
N SER A 119 11.37 -2.67 25.78
CA SER A 119 12.52 -3.51 26.13
C SER A 119 12.38 -4.26 27.46
N ILE A 120 11.36 -3.97 28.27
CA ILE A 120 11.19 -4.55 29.62
C ILE A 120 11.22 -6.07 29.57
N GLY A 121 12.21 -6.66 30.25
CA GLY A 121 12.36 -8.10 30.40
C GLY A 121 12.79 -8.85 29.12
N LEU A 122 13.15 -8.16 28.04
CA LEU A 122 13.53 -8.76 26.77
C LEU A 122 15.02 -8.58 26.47
N SER A 123 15.70 -9.66 26.09
CA SER A 123 17.04 -9.60 25.50
C SER A 123 17.02 -8.88 24.14
N PRO A 124 18.16 -8.36 23.64
CA PRO A 124 18.23 -7.73 22.31
C PRO A 124 17.71 -8.60 21.17
N ARG A 125 17.85 -9.93 21.29
CA ARG A 125 17.30 -10.90 20.34
C ARG A 125 15.77 -10.96 20.40
N GLU A 126 15.19 -11.06 21.59
CA GLU A 126 13.73 -11.09 21.76
C GLU A 126 13.08 -9.75 21.36
N GLN A 127 13.76 -8.63 21.58
CA GLN A 127 13.36 -7.32 21.04
C GLN A 127 13.36 -7.33 19.50
N SER A 128 14.38 -7.93 18.87
CA SER A 128 14.45 -8.10 17.41
C SER A 128 13.32 -8.98 16.87
N GLU A 129 13.05 -10.12 17.54
CA GLU A 129 11.92 -11.01 17.20
C GLU A 129 10.55 -10.33 17.42
N ARG A 130 10.44 -9.43 18.40
CA ARG A 130 9.25 -8.58 18.63
C ARG A 130 9.05 -7.57 17.51
N ILE A 131 10.11 -6.92 17.02
CA ILE A 131 10.05 -6.04 15.84
C ILE A 131 9.52 -6.81 14.62
N ALA A 132 10.09 -7.99 14.34
CA ALA A 132 9.66 -8.81 13.22
C ALA A 132 8.16 -9.18 13.30
N LYS A 133 7.67 -9.58 14.48
CA LYS A 133 6.25 -9.91 14.71
C LYS A 133 5.31 -8.70 14.58
N VAL A 134 5.74 -7.50 15.00
CA VAL A 134 4.95 -6.27 14.81
C VAL A 134 4.79 -5.97 13.33
N LEU A 135 5.88 -6.04 12.57
CA LEU A 135 5.87 -5.81 11.13
C LEU A 135 5.07 -6.87 10.36
N GLU A 136 5.16 -8.14 10.77
CA GLU A 136 4.35 -9.23 10.24
C GLU A 136 2.84 -9.00 10.48
N ALA A 137 2.47 -8.58 11.69
CA ALA A 137 1.09 -8.27 12.03
C ALA A 137 0.56 -7.07 11.24
N GLU A 138 1.34 -5.98 11.14
CA GLU A 138 1.01 -4.82 10.31
C GLU A 138 0.84 -5.21 8.82
N LEU A 139 1.65 -6.15 8.31
CA LEU A 139 1.52 -6.67 6.94
C LEU A 139 0.25 -7.49 6.72
N MET A 140 -0.03 -8.41 7.65
CA MET A 140 -1.13 -9.38 7.52
C MET A 140 -2.49 -8.73 7.77
N PHE A 141 -2.61 -7.98 8.87
CA PHE A 141 -3.86 -7.44 9.39
C PHE A 141 -4.06 -5.94 9.10
N GLY A 142 -3.00 -5.24 8.67
CA GLY A 142 -3.02 -3.80 8.40
C GLY A 142 -2.59 -2.96 9.61
N ILE A 143 -2.46 -1.66 9.35
CA ILE A 143 -2.07 -0.61 10.29
C ILE A 143 -3.34 0.19 10.63
N GLU A 144 -3.82 0.10 11.86
CA GLU A 144 -4.98 0.87 12.32
C GLU A 144 -4.59 2.31 12.67
N SER A 145 -5.33 3.29 12.16
CA SER A 145 -5.20 4.70 12.53
C SER A 145 -6.51 5.44 12.34
N GLY A 146 -6.96 6.17 13.37
CA GLY A 146 -8.17 7.00 13.29
C GLY A 146 -9.47 6.25 13.01
N GLY A 147 -9.54 4.93 13.28
CA GLY A 147 -10.68 4.08 12.95
C GLY A 147 -10.70 3.54 11.50
N ALA A 148 -9.64 3.80 10.72
CA ALA A 148 -9.42 3.18 9.42
C ALA A 148 -8.24 2.19 9.48
N VAL A 149 -8.27 1.14 8.66
CA VAL A 149 -7.19 0.14 8.56
C VAL A 149 -6.49 0.27 7.21
N ALA A 150 -5.17 0.44 7.24
CA ALA A 150 -4.32 0.56 6.07
C ALA A 150 -3.54 -0.73 5.81
N TYR A 151 -3.69 -1.33 4.63
CA TYR A 151 -3.00 -2.57 4.29
C TYR A 151 -1.68 -2.28 3.56
N PRO A 152 -0.50 -2.46 4.20
CA PRO A 152 0.75 -2.25 3.51
C PRO A 152 1.00 -3.37 2.49
N GLY A 153 1.49 -2.99 1.31
CA GLY A 153 1.82 -3.90 0.22
C GLY A 153 3.29 -4.31 0.21
N ALA A 154 4.13 -3.63 1.00
CA ALA A 154 5.56 -3.89 1.11
C ALA A 154 6.09 -3.45 2.48
N MET A 155 7.35 -3.78 2.74
CA MET A 155 8.12 -3.24 3.85
C MET A 155 9.13 -2.21 3.34
N TYR A 156 9.31 -1.13 4.10
CA TYR A 156 10.41 -0.20 3.84
C TYR A 156 11.05 0.21 5.17
N GLN A 157 12.38 0.10 5.24
CA GLN A 157 13.15 0.69 6.34
C GLN A 157 14.35 1.44 5.78
N GLN A 158 14.47 2.70 6.16
CA GLN A 158 15.72 3.44 6.10
C GLN A 158 16.42 3.37 7.45
N ILE A 159 17.72 3.05 7.44
CA ILE A 159 18.58 3.06 8.63
C ILE A 159 19.77 3.97 8.28
N GLN A 160 19.76 5.18 8.81
CA GLN A 160 20.84 6.14 8.61
C GLN A 160 21.85 6.03 9.75
N SER A 161 22.94 5.30 9.54
CA SER A 161 24.12 5.42 10.40
C SER A 161 25.40 4.98 9.70
N SER A 162 26.51 5.64 10.04
CA SER A 162 27.88 5.18 9.75
C SER A 162 28.32 4.04 10.67
N GLU A 163 27.78 3.98 11.90
CA GLU A 163 28.05 2.92 12.88
C GLU A 163 26.76 2.49 13.60
N LEU A 164 26.46 1.19 13.62
CA LEU A 164 25.23 0.71 14.25
C LEU A 164 25.36 0.74 15.79
N GLY A 165 24.63 1.65 16.42
CA GLY A 165 24.42 1.66 17.87
C GLY A 165 23.52 0.51 18.35
N PRO A 166 23.24 0.41 19.67
CA PRO A 166 22.50 -0.73 20.22
C PRO A 166 21.09 -0.88 19.65
N LYS A 167 20.33 0.22 19.51
CA LYS A 167 18.96 0.21 18.97
C LYS A 167 18.96 -0.09 17.47
N GLU A 168 19.93 0.46 16.74
CA GLU A 168 20.12 0.21 15.31
C GLU A 168 20.45 -1.26 15.06
N ARG A 169 21.26 -1.90 15.92
CA ARG A 169 21.55 -3.35 15.83
C ARG A 169 20.31 -4.20 16.06
N ILE A 170 19.49 -3.87 17.06
CA ILE A 170 18.22 -4.56 17.33
C ILE A 170 17.25 -4.39 16.15
N LEU A 171 17.15 -3.18 15.60
CA LEU A 171 16.33 -2.89 14.42
C LEU A 171 16.84 -3.67 13.19
N VAL A 172 18.14 -3.61 12.89
CA VAL A 172 18.78 -4.37 11.80
C VAL A 172 18.56 -5.87 11.97
N GLN A 173 18.67 -6.41 13.20
CA GLN A 173 18.44 -7.83 13.46
C GLN A 173 16.97 -8.22 13.28
N GLY A 174 16.02 -7.42 13.78
CA GLY A 174 14.59 -7.65 13.56
C GLY A 174 14.22 -7.64 12.07
N LEU A 175 14.77 -6.68 11.34
CA LEU A 175 14.62 -6.59 9.88
C LEU A 175 15.35 -7.71 9.14
N ALA A 176 16.50 -8.20 9.64
CA ALA A 176 17.23 -9.32 9.05
C ALA A 176 16.49 -10.65 9.24
N LEU A 177 15.89 -10.87 10.42
CA LEU A 177 14.99 -12.00 10.69
C LEU A 177 13.78 -11.98 9.74
N TYR A 178 13.29 -10.79 9.40
CA TYR A 178 12.16 -10.59 8.50
C TYR A 178 12.54 -10.58 6.99
N ARG A 179 13.78 -10.22 6.64
CA ARG A 179 14.26 -9.94 5.26
C ARG A 179 14.27 -11.13 4.29
N ARG A 180 13.66 -12.26 4.64
CA ARG A 180 13.24 -13.29 3.69
C ARG A 180 12.21 -12.80 2.65
N TYR A 181 11.65 -11.59 2.80
CA TYR A 181 10.54 -11.09 1.96
C TYR A 181 10.70 -9.68 1.31
N GLY A 182 11.94 -9.21 1.07
CA GLY A 182 12.24 -8.17 0.05
C GLY A 182 11.98 -6.67 0.38
N GLY A 183 12.67 -5.75 -0.33
CA GLY A 183 12.31 -4.31 -0.41
C GLY A 183 13.43 -3.24 -0.35
N GLY A 184 13.44 -2.32 -1.33
CA GLY A 184 14.22 -1.07 -1.37
C GLY A 184 14.00 -0.29 -2.69
N GLY A 185 13.93 1.06 -2.69
CA GLY A 185 13.40 1.84 -3.83
C GLY A 185 14.11 3.16 -4.17
N TYR A 186 13.81 3.72 -5.36
CA TYR A 186 14.52 4.85 -6.01
C TYR A 186 13.62 5.70 -6.92
N THR A 187 13.50 7.01 -6.68
CA THR A 187 12.69 7.93 -7.52
C THR A 187 13.52 8.97 -8.31
N TYR A 188 14.76 9.27 -7.88
CA TYR A 188 15.77 9.98 -8.70
C TYR A 188 16.07 9.29 -10.06
N LEU A 189 15.71 8.01 -10.18
CA LEU A 189 16.00 7.17 -11.34
C LEU A 189 15.30 7.68 -12.62
N PHE A 190 14.04 8.11 -12.53
CA PHE A 190 13.20 8.29 -13.73
C PHE A 190 13.45 9.60 -14.49
N GLU A 191 13.65 10.71 -13.78
CA GLU A 191 13.74 12.04 -14.42
C GLU A 191 15.12 12.33 -14.99
N ILE A 192 16.19 11.96 -14.26
CA ILE A 192 17.58 12.31 -14.61
C ILE A 192 18.40 11.08 -14.98
N PHE A 193 18.18 9.95 -14.30
CA PHE A 193 19.01 8.76 -14.48
C PHE A 193 18.62 7.95 -15.73
N LYS A 194 17.34 7.90 -16.10
CA LYS A 194 16.85 7.25 -17.34
C LYS A 194 17.62 7.73 -18.56
N GLN A 195 17.62 9.05 -18.80
CA GLN A 195 18.29 9.64 -19.96
C GLN A 195 19.80 9.39 -19.94
N ARG A 196 20.44 9.43 -18.76
CA ARG A 196 21.87 9.12 -18.61
C ARG A 196 22.20 7.66 -18.88
N LEU A 197 21.39 6.71 -18.42
CA LEU A 197 21.58 5.29 -18.67
C LEU A 197 21.31 4.91 -20.13
N LEU A 198 20.27 5.49 -20.75
CA LEU A 198 20.03 5.33 -22.20
C LEU A 198 21.21 5.87 -23.03
N MET A 199 21.78 7.03 -22.66
CA MET A 199 23.01 7.56 -23.27
C MET A 199 24.27 6.70 -23.00
N GLN A 200 24.26 5.85 -21.97
CA GLN A 200 25.32 4.89 -21.66
C GLN A 200 25.05 3.48 -22.23
N GLY A 201 24.07 3.34 -23.12
CA GLY A 201 23.80 2.09 -23.84
C GLY A 201 22.91 1.08 -23.10
N VAL A 202 22.30 1.46 -21.97
CA VAL A 202 21.21 0.67 -21.38
C VAL A 202 20.01 0.75 -22.33
N THR A 203 19.48 -0.40 -22.73
CA THR A 203 18.33 -0.47 -23.65
C THR A 203 17.02 -0.15 -22.93
N THR A 204 15.98 0.25 -23.68
CA THR A 204 14.63 0.45 -23.13
C THR A 204 14.09 -0.79 -22.43
N ALA A 205 14.36 -2.00 -22.96
CA ALA A 205 13.95 -3.25 -22.32
C ALA A 205 14.65 -3.48 -20.97
N GLN A 206 15.95 -3.19 -20.86
CA GLN A 206 16.67 -3.24 -19.57
C GLN A 206 16.18 -2.16 -18.60
N TRP A 207 15.85 -0.97 -19.11
CA TRP A 207 15.23 0.09 -18.33
C TRP A 207 13.88 -0.36 -17.76
N ASP A 208 12.98 -0.88 -18.59
CA ASP A 208 11.65 -1.35 -18.19
C ASP A 208 11.74 -2.55 -17.23
N GLN A 209 12.76 -3.41 -17.38
CA GLN A 209 13.08 -4.44 -16.38
C GLN A 209 13.52 -3.82 -15.05
N ILE A 210 14.36 -2.79 -15.05
CA ILE A 210 14.80 -2.12 -13.81
C ILE A 210 13.63 -1.43 -13.08
N VAL A 211 12.74 -0.77 -13.80
CA VAL A 211 11.70 0.08 -13.18
C VAL A 211 10.32 -0.56 -13.02
N CYS A 212 10.03 -1.60 -13.80
CA CYS A 212 8.76 -2.30 -13.77
C CYS A 212 8.97 -3.77 -13.41
N GLY A 213 9.73 -4.52 -14.22
CA GLY A 213 9.94 -5.97 -14.02
C GLY A 213 10.44 -6.34 -12.63
N ASN A 214 11.62 -5.85 -12.25
CA ASN A 214 12.25 -6.12 -10.95
C ASN A 214 11.40 -5.62 -9.76
N VAL A 215 10.64 -4.53 -9.94
CA VAL A 215 9.75 -3.97 -8.90
C VAL A 215 8.53 -4.88 -8.73
N VAL A 216 7.95 -5.33 -9.83
CA VAL A 216 6.83 -6.27 -9.86
C VAL A 216 7.24 -7.62 -9.27
N ASP A 217 8.40 -8.18 -9.66
CA ASP A 217 8.94 -9.42 -9.12
C ASP A 217 9.17 -9.33 -7.59
N LEU A 218 9.66 -8.19 -7.12
CA LEU A 218 9.91 -7.94 -5.69
C LEU A 218 8.62 -7.70 -4.88
N LEU A 219 7.59 -7.09 -5.49
CA LEU A 219 6.30 -6.83 -4.85
C LEU A 219 5.33 -8.01 -4.96
N ALA A 220 5.57 -8.98 -5.84
CA ALA A 220 4.73 -10.16 -6.05
C ALA A 220 4.86 -11.24 -4.95
N TRP A 221 5.36 -10.88 -3.76
CA TRP A 221 5.58 -11.79 -2.62
C TRP A 221 4.29 -12.40 -2.04
N TYR A 222 3.12 -11.75 -2.22
CA TYR A 222 1.86 -12.26 -1.67
C TYR A 222 1.25 -13.34 -2.56
N VAL A 223 1.25 -14.56 -2.03
CA VAL A 223 0.39 -15.67 -2.47
C VAL A 223 -0.84 -15.68 -1.55
N ALA A 224 -2.03 -15.59 -2.12
CA ALA A 224 -3.25 -15.73 -1.32
C ALA A 224 -3.31 -17.14 -0.72
N PRO A 225 -3.62 -17.30 0.58
CA PRO A 225 -3.84 -18.63 1.14
C PRO A 225 -5.00 -19.31 0.40
N GLU A 226 -4.98 -20.64 0.33
CA GLU A 226 -6.14 -21.39 -0.17
C GLU A 226 -7.39 -20.94 0.57
N ALA A 227 -8.44 -20.61 -0.17
CA ALA A 227 -9.70 -20.20 0.43
C ALA A 227 -10.17 -21.33 1.36
N PRO A 228 -10.50 -21.03 2.64
CA PRO A 228 -10.88 -22.07 3.58
C PRO A 228 -12.08 -22.84 3.02
N PRO A 229 -12.08 -24.18 3.11
CA PRO A 229 -13.16 -24.99 2.55
C PRO A 229 -14.47 -24.53 3.15
N ILE A 230 -15.40 -24.13 2.28
CA ILE A 230 -16.71 -23.63 2.68
C ILE A 230 -17.36 -24.69 3.59
N PRO A 231 -17.73 -24.34 4.85
CA PRO A 231 -18.29 -25.33 5.76
C PRO A 231 -19.54 -25.97 5.14
N LYS A 232 -19.67 -27.30 5.27
CA LYS A 232 -20.73 -28.10 4.61
C LYS A 232 -22.17 -27.62 4.88
N ASN A 233 -22.36 -26.82 5.92
CA ASN A 233 -23.65 -26.28 6.33
C ASN A 233 -24.07 -25.03 5.54
N TYR A 234 -23.16 -24.38 4.80
CA TYR A 234 -23.45 -23.12 4.10
C TYR A 234 -24.18 -23.39 2.78
N LEU A 235 -25.27 -22.66 2.54
CA LEU A 235 -26.04 -22.73 1.31
C LEU A 235 -25.59 -21.64 0.33
N GLN A 236 -25.64 -21.92 -0.97
CA GLN A 236 -25.39 -20.90 -2.00
C GLN A 236 -26.69 -20.22 -2.41
N CYS A 237 -26.73 -18.89 -2.38
CA CYS A 237 -27.89 -18.13 -2.86
C CYS A 237 -27.92 -18.11 -4.39
N SER A 238 -29.01 -18.61 -4.98
CA SER A 238 -29.18 -18.71 -6.43
C SER A 238 -29.14 -17.35 -7.15
N ILE A 239 -29.39 -16.23 -6.46
CA ILE A 239 -29.55 -14.89 -7.08
C ILE A 239 -28.30 -14.01 -6.98
N CYS A 240 -27.47 -14.19 -5.96
CA CYS A 240 -26.21 -13.44 -5.82
C CYS A 240 -24.96 -14.30 -5.85
N GLY A 241 -25.07 -15.64 -5.86
CA GLY A 241 -23.94 -16.57 -5.83
C GLY A 241 -23.24 -16.70 -4.48
N ASN A 242 -23.53 -15.81 -3.52
CA ASN A 242 -22.90 -15.82 -2.19
C ASN A 242 -23.31 -17.06 -1.38
N PHE A 243 -22.35 -17.63 -0.66
CA PHE A 243 -22.59 -18.62 0.38
C PHE A 243 -23.04 -17.93 1.67
N PHE A 244 -23.96 -18.55 2.41
CA PHE A 244 -24.49 -18.03 3.66
C PHE A 244 -24.87 -19.18 4.61
N GLU A 245 -24.90 -18.91 5.92
CA GLU A 245 -25.32 -19.87 6.93
C GLU A 245 -26.86 -19.94 7.00
N PRO A 246 -27.48 -21.14 6.92
CA PRO A 246 -28.94 -21.28 6.93
C PRO A 246 -29.53 -21.09 8.34
N ILE A 247 -29.73 -19.84 8.74
CA ILE A 247 -30.46 -19.48 9.97
C ILE A 247 -31.96 -19.59 9.72
N GLU A 248 -32.65 -20.47 10.47
CA GLU A 248 -34.10 -20.68 10.32
C GLU A 248 -34.89 -19.37 10.41
N GLY A 249 -35.73 -19.11 9.40
CA GLY A 249 -36.54 -17.89 9.30
C GLY A 249 -35.87 -16.70 8.60
N GLU A 250 -34.54 -16.69 8.43
CA GLU A 250 -33.83 -15.59 7.75
C GLU A 250 -33.61 -15.83 6.25
N TYR A 251 -33.47 -17.10 5.85
CA TYR A 251 -33.37 -17.51 4.45
C TYR A 251 -34.71 -18.02 3.92
N PHE A 252 -34.84 -18.01 2.59
CA PHE A 252 -36.06 -18.42 1.90
C PHE A 252 -35.72 -19.49 0.86
N THR A 253 -36.64 -20.42 0.65
CA THR A 253 -36.62 -21.36 -0.48
C THR A 253 -37.89 -21.19 -1.30
N LYS A 254 -37.78 -21.32 -2.62
CA LYS A 254 -38.95 -21.36 -3.51
C LYS A 254 -38.61 -22.09 -4.81
N PHE A 255 -39.35 -23.15 -5.12
CA PHE A 255 -38.99 -24.10 -6.17
C PHE A 255 -37.57 -24.64 -5.91
N ALA A 256 -36.72 -24.74 -6.93
CA ALA A 256 -35.31 -25.13 -6.79
C ALA A 256 -34.37 -23.99 -6.33
N PHE A 257 -34.90 -22.80 -6.00
CA PHE A 257 -34.07 -21.62 -5.69
C PHE A 257 -33.95 -21.37 -4.18
N ILE A 258 -32.74 -21.00 -3.77
CA ILE A 258 -32.39 -20.65 -2.39
C ILE A 258 -32.02 -19.16 -2.35
N TYR A 259 -32.55 -18.42 -1.37
CA TYR A 259 -32.32 -16.99 -1.21
C TYR A 259 -31.76 -16.70 0.19
N CYS A 260 -30.60 -16.05 0.26
CA CYS A 260 -29.99 -15.54 1.50
C CYS A 260 -30.78 -14.43 2.21
N GLY A 261 -32.02 -14.16 1.79
CA GLY A 261 -32.88 -13.15 2.40
C GLY A 261 -33.88 -12.51 1.44
N THR A 262 -34.74 -11.66 2.01
CA THR A 262 -35.87 -11.03 1.29
C THR A 262 -35.45 -10.17 0.10
N LYS A 263 -34.26 -9.56 0.10
CA LYS A 263 -33.72 -8.76 -1.02
C LYS A 263 -33.57 -9.61 -2.29
N CYS A 264 -32.95 -10.78 -2.19
CA CYS A 264 -32.76 -11.69 -3.33
C CYS A 264 -34.10 -12.30 -3.78
N LEU A 265 -34.96 -12.69 -2.85
CA LEU A 265 -36.31 -13.17 -3.16
C LEU A 265 -37.14 -12.13 -3.93
N ARG A 266 -37.15 -10.86 -3.47
CA ARG A 266 -37.85 -9.75 -4.15
C ARG A 266 -37.27 -9.45 -5.53
N ARG A 267 -35.93 -9.49 -5.69
CA ARG A 267 -35.26 -9.33 -7.00
C ARG A 267 -35.74 -10.39 -7.99
N HIS A 268 -35.77 -11.66 -7.59
CA HIS A 268 -36.22 -12.74 -8.46
C HIS A 268 -37.74 -12.72 -8.71
N SER A 269 -38.53 -12.32 -7.72
CA SER A 269 -39.98 -12.14 -7.87
C SER A 269 -40.34 -11.07 -8.90
N ARG A 270 -39.54 -10.00 -9.02
CA ARG A 270 -39.71 -8.98 -10.09
C ARG A 270 -39.42 -9.54 -11.48
N GLN A 271 -38.56 -10.55 -11.58
CA GLN A 271 -38.28 -11.31 -12.79
C GLN A 271 -39.28 -12.47 -13.01
N LYS A 272 -40.41 -12.48 -12.29
CA LYS A 272 -41.45 -13.53 -12.33
C LYS A 272 -40.92 -14.96 -12.07
N PHE A 273 -39.82 -15.09 -11.31
CA PHE A 273 -39.13 -16.37 -11.07
C PHE A 273 -38.67 -17.09 -12.36
N ALA A 274 -38.25 -16.31 -13.37
CA ALA A 274 -37.70 -16.85 -14.61
C ALA A 274 -36.48 -17.76 -14.36
N PRO A 275 -36.25 -18.81 -15.17
CA PRO A 275 -35.06 -19.64 -15.04
C PRO A 275 -33.78 -18.80 -15.09
N LEU A 276 -32.86 -19.08 -14.16
CA LEU A 276 -31.55 -18.46 -14.17
C LEU A 276 -30.73 -19.04 -15.33
N PRO A 277 -29.87 -18.24 -16.00
CA PRO A 277 -28.96 -18.77 -17.00
C PRO A 277 -28.06 -19.82 -16.34
N THR A 278 -27.98 -21.00 -16.96
CA THR A 278 -27.11 -22.08 -16.51
C THR A 278 -25.67 -21.57 -16.47
N GLN A 279 -25.01 -21.66 -15.31
CA GLN A 279 -23.58 -21.41 -15.23
C GLN A 279 -22.86 -22.60 -15.88
N THR A 280 -22.37 -22.39 -17.10
CA THR A 280 -21.37 -23.24 -17.77
C THR A 280 -19.97 -22.86 -17.34
#